data_AF-A0A923WHQ5-F1
#
_entry.id   AF-A0A923WHQ5-F1
#
_cell.length_a   1.000
_cell.length_b   1.000
_cell.length_c   1.000
_cell.angle_alpha   90.00
_cell.angle_beta   90.00
_cell.angle_gamma   90.00
#
_symmetry.space_group_name_H-M   'P 1'
#
loop_
_entity.id
_entity.type
_entity.pdbx_description
1 polymer ?
#
loop_
_entity_poly.entity_id
_entity_poly.type
_entity_poly.pdbx_seq_one_letter_code
_entity_poly.pdbx_strand_id
1 'polypeptide(L)'
;FHEWMTGTAIPEMRRDFVKASIVFTTHATLLGRYLAMNDPDFYDHLAQYDWNKEAINFNIEPAVKMERAAAHGSHVFTTVSEVTARECKALLGRNPDMVLPNGLNIERFTALHEFQNLHKEHKDQIHEFIIGHFFQSYTFDLDKTLYFFTSGRYEYRNKGFDITLEALARLNWRLKEENTDTTVVMFFITKQPFHTINPQVLQSRAVMEEVRSNCDAIVQQIGDKLFEAAASTGDLKLPDLNKFVDEYWKLRLRRTLLSWKSHELPKIVTHNLVYDAQDEILSFLRNANMINNQYDKVKVVYHPDFISSTNPLFGMEYGQFVRGCHLGVFPSYYEPWGYTPLECMASGVPAITSDLSGFGDYVLKNIPNNENKGIYVTNRFHRSYHDAAQQLADQMYHFVHLSRRDRITQRNRVESASEHFDWQNLGSYYDKAHRQAFSMIE
;
A
#
# COMPACT_ATOMS: atom_id res chain seq x y z
N PHE A 1 -25.78 14.70 -4.80
CA PHE A 1 -25.84 13.97 -3.52
C PHE A 1 -24.84 12.84 -3.57
N HIS A 2 -24.05 12.67 -2.50
CA HIS A 2 -23.05 11.60 -2.40
C HIS A 2 -23.32 10.76 -1.16
N GLU A 3 -23.42 9.44 -1.34
CA GLU A 3 -23.75 8.46 -0.30
C GLU A 3 -25.14 8.60 0.32
N TRP A 4 -25.66 7.47 0.82
CA TRP A 4 -27.03 7.35 1.35
C TRP A 4 -27.33 8.33 2.49
N MET A 5 -26.31 8.70 3.29
CA MET A 5 -26.43 9.64 4.39
C MET A 5 -26.88 11.04 3.93
N THR A 6 -26.47 11.47 2.74
CA THR A 6 -26.92 12.75 2.16
C THR A 6 -28.13 12.57 1.25
N GLY A 7 -28.35 11.35 0.73
CA GLY A 7 -29.43 11.03 -0.19
C GLY A 7 -30.84 11.03 0.42
N THR A 8 -30.97 11.16 1.74
CA THR A 8 -32.28 11.16 2.45
C THR A 8 -33.22 12.29 2.02
N ALA A 9 -32.69 13.40 1.51
CA ALA A 9 -33.49 14.51 0.98
C ALA A 9 -34.12 14.20 -0.39
N ILE A 10 -33.58 13.23 -1.14
CA ILE A 10 -34.02 12.96 -2.53
C ILE A 10 -35.49 12.54 -2.60
N PRO A 11 -35.99 11.55 -1.81
CA PRO A 11 -37.38 11.17 -1.86
C PRO A 11 -38.35 12.32 -1.51
N GLU A 12 -37.96 13.18 -0.57
CA GLU A 12 -38.74 14.36 -0.19
C GLU A 12 -38.79 15.40 -1.33
N MET A 13 -37.65 15.72 -1.94
CA MET A 13 -37.60 16.60 -3.11
C MET A 13 -38.45 16.08 -4.27
N ARG A 14 -38.50 14.76 -4.46
CA ARG A 14 -39.35 14.11 -5.48
C ARG A 14 -40.83 14.18 -5.14
N ARG A 15 -41.19 13.97 -3.87
CA ARG A 15 -42.58 14.08 -3.39
C ARG A 15 -43.10 15.51 -3.52
N ASP A 16 -42.27 16.49 -3.21
CA ASP A 16 -42.64 17.91 -3.17
C ASP A 16 -42.48 18.60 -4.53
N PHE A 17 -42.18 17.84 -5.60
CA PHE A 17 -41.99 18.32 -6.97
C PHE A 17 -41.02 19.50 -7.09
N VAL A 18 -39.91 19.43 -6.33
CA VAL A 18 -38.88 20.48 -6.35
C VAL A 18 -38.27 20.56 -7.75
N LYS A 19 -38.25 21.78 -8.32
CA LYS A 19 -37.70 22.07 -9.66
C LYS A 19 -36.17 22.08 -9.63
N ALA A 20 -35.54 20.92 -9.50
CA ALA A 20 -34.10 20.76 -9.48
C ALA A 20 -33.66 19.42 -10.07
N SER A 21 -32.55 19.43 -10.82
CA SER A 21 -31.89 18.21 -11.30
C SER A 21 -31.17 17.52 -10.16
N ILE A 22 -31.35 16.20 -10.05
CA ILE A 22 -30.85 15.40 -8.92
C ILE A 22 -29.90 14.36 -9.46
N VAL A 23 -28.63 14.49 -9.09
CA VAL A 23 -27.62 13.44 -9.28
C VAL A 23 -27.33 12.78 -7.93
N PHE A 24 -27.38 11.45 -7.91
CA PHE A 24 -26.99 10.65 -6.76
C PHE A 24 -25.82 9.75 -7.12
N THR A 25 -24.74 9.82 -6.34
CA THR A 25 -23.58 8.95 -6.49
C THR A 25 -23.43 8.11 -5.23
N THR A 26 -23.49 6.78 -5.37
CA THR A 26 -23.07 5.87 -4.30
C THR A 26 -21.64 5.42 -4.56
N HIS A 27 -20.77 5.55 -3.56
CA HIS A 27 -19.37 5.12 -3.64
C HIS A 27 -19.21 3.67 -3.22
N ALA A 28 -20.19 3.09 -2.53
CA ALA A 28 -20.28 1.67 -2.21
C ALA A 28 -21.72 1.33 -1.82
N THR A 29 -22.18 0.13 -2.14
CA THR A 29 -23.48 -0.30 -1.59
C THR A 29 -23.34 -0.61 -0.10
N LEU A 30 -24.30 -0.15 0.73
CA LEU A 30 -24.27 -0.45 2.15
C LEU A 30 -24.32 -1.96 2.37
N LEU A 31 -25.29 -2.63 1.72
CA LEU A 31 -25.49 -4.07 1.85
C LEU A 31 -24.30 -4.88 1.28
N GLY A 32 -23.66 -4.42 0.20
CA GLY A 32 -22.49 -5.10 -0.37
C GLY A 32 -21.32 -5.17 0.60
N ARG A 33 -21.10 -4.12 1.42
CA ARG A 33 -20.07 -4.16 2.48
C ARG A 33 -20.32 -5.27 3.51
N TYR A 34 -21.56 -5.43 3.95
CA TYR A 34 -21.93 -6.46 4.92
C TYR A 34 -21.83 -7.85 4.31
N LEU A 35 -22.33 -8.02 3.08
CA LEU A 35 -22.29 -9.30 2.38
C LEU A 35 -20.86 -9.73 2.06
N ALA A 36 -20.02 -8.86 1.49
CA ALA A 36 -18.63 -9.19 1.15
C ALA A 36 -17.78 -9.57 2.36
N MET A 37 -18.08 -9.04 3.56
CA MET A 37 -17.39 -9.43 4.79
C MET A 37 -17.82 -10.80 5.32
N ASN A 38 -19.03 -11.27 4.99
CA ASN A 38 -19.61 -12.50 5.53
C ASN A 38 -19.70 -13.65 4.50
N ASP A 39 -19.59 -13.35 3.21
CA ASP A 39 -19.59 -14.33 2.12
C ASP A 39 -18.28 -14.26 1.32
N PRO A 40 -17.42 -15.30 1.41
CA PRO A 40 -16.19 -15.39 0.63
C PRO A 40 -16.43 -15.36 -0.88
N ASP A 41 -17.60 -15.81 -1.33
CA ASP A 41 -17.98 -15.96 -2.75
C ASP A 41 -19.02 -14.89 -3.16
N PHE A 42 -19.05 -13.76 -2.45
CA PHE A 42 -20.00 -12.65 -2.63
C PHE A 42 -20.30 -12.30 -4.09
N TYR A 43 -19.28 -12.14 -4.94
CA TYR A 43 -19.49 -11.75 -6.33
C TYR A 43 -20.11 -12.86 -7.19
N ASP A 44 -19.87 -14.13 -6.87
CA ASP A 44 -20.49 -15.27 -7.56
C ASP A 44 -21.95 -15.48 -7.11
N HIS A 45 -22.26 -15.15 -5.85
CA HIS A 45 -23.62 -15.20 -5.30
C HIS A 45 -24.45 -13.92 -5.51
N LEU A 46 -23.88 -12.87 -6.10
CA LEU A 46 -24.48 -11.53 -6.15
C LEU A 46 -25.92 -11.51 -6.69
N ALA A 47 -26.22 -12.31 -7.73
CA ALA A 47 -27.55 -12.38 -8.35
C ALA A 47 -28.58 -13.19 -7.53
N GLN A 48 -28.14 -13.94 -6.52
CA GLN A 48 -28.97 -14.85 -5.73
C GLN A 48 -29.50 -14.19 -4.45
N TYR A 49 -28.91 -13.07 -4.01
CA TYR A 49 -29.32 -12.40 -2.80
C TYR A 49 -30.68 -11.73 -2.93
N ASP A 50 -31.53 -11.95 -1.93
CA ASP A 50 -32.68 -11.10 -1.66
C ASP A 50 -32.23 -9.93 -0.78
N TRP A 51 -32.12 -8.75 -1.38
CA TRP A 51 -31.64 -7.55 -0.70
C TRP A 51 -32.44 -7.22 0.57
N ASN A 52 -33.75 -7.50 0.60
CA ASN A 52 -34.61 -7.14 1.73
C ASN A 52 -34.42 -8.13 2.88
N LYS A 53 -34.35 -9.43 2.56
CA LYS A 53 -34.06 -10.47 3.54
C LYS A 53 -32.70 -10.24 4.21
N GLU A 54 -31.67 -9.94 3.41
CA GLU A 54 -30.33 -9.69 3.94
C GLU A 54 -30.25 -8.38 4.73
N ALA A 55 -30.95 -7.33 4.31
CA ALA A 55 -31.00 -6.08 5.08
C ALA A 55 -31.66 -6.26 6.46
N ILE A 56 -32.67 -7.12 6.57
CA ILE A 56 -33.28 -7.52 7.86
C ILE A 56 -32.30 -8.38 8.67
N ASN A 57 -31.66 -9.36 8.03
CA ASN A 57 -30.67 -10.25 8.67
C ASN A 57 -29.54 -9.47 9.35
N PHE A 58 -29.01 -8.44 8.68
CA PHE A 58 -27.96 -7.57 9.24
C PHE A 58 -28.50 -6.41 10.09
N ASN A 59 -29.83 -6.31 10.28
CA ASN A 59 -30.48 -5.24 11.04
C ASN A 59 -30.14 -3.81 10.53
N ILE A 60 -30.08 -3.64 9.21
CA ILE A 60 -29.78 -2.37 8.53
C ILE A 60 -30.86 -1.96 7.53
N GLU A 61 -32.04 -2.59 7.60
CA GLU A 61 -33.18 -2.37 6.71
C GLU A 61 -33.51 -0.87 6.49
N PRO A 62 -33.60 0.00 7.51
CA PRO A 62 -33.91 1.41 7.29
C PRO A 62 -32.88 2.12 6.42
N ALA A 63 -31.59 1.88 6.66
CA ALA A 63 -30.50 2.52 5.92
C ALA A 63 -30.43 2.02 4.47
N VAL A 64 -30.61 0.70 4.25
CA VAL A 64 -30.69 0.13 2.89
C VAL A 64 -31.89 0.68 2.14
N LYS A 65 -33.05 0.82 2.79
CA LYS A 65 -34.23 1.44 2.19
C LYS A 65 -34.00 2.91 1.84
N MET A 66 -33.28 3.67 2.66
CA MET A 66 -32.90 5.05 2.36
C MET A 66 -31.96 5.12 1.14
N GLU A 67 -30.94 4.26 1.07
CA GLU A 67 -30.03 4.16 -0.07
C GLU A 67 -30.78 3.84 -1.37
N ARG A 68 -31.68 2.85 -1.31
CA ARG A 68 -32.54 2.48 -2.44
C ARG A 68 -33.46 3.63 -2.84
N ALA A 69 -34.13 4.29 -1.88
CA ALA A 69 -35.01 5.40 -2.18
C ALA A 69 -34.27 6.58 -2.82
N ALA A 70 -33.05 6.88 -2.36
CA ALA A 70 -32.16 7.88 -2.96
C ALA A 70 -31.76 7.49 -4.40
N ALA A 71 -31.36 6.23 -4.61
CA ALA A 71 -31.01 5.72 -5.93
C ALA A 71 -32.20 5.82 -6.90
N HIS A 72 -33.38 5.33 -6.54
CA HIS A 72 -34.58 5.37 -7.38
C HIS A 72 -35.17 6.77 -7.56
N GLY A 73 -35.03 7.65 -6.56
CA GLY A 73 -35.55 9.02 -6.61
C GLY A 73 -34.67 10.00 -7.40
N SER A 74 -33.40 9.68 -7.63
CA SER A 74 -32.51 10.56 -8.40
C SER A 74 -32.87 10.58 -9.90
N HIS A 75 -32.61 11.70 -10.59
CA HIS A 75 -32.76 11.76 -12.04
C HIS A 75 -31.64 10.94 -12.69
N VAL A 76 -30.39 11.22 -12.31
CA VAL A 76 -29.21 10.48 -12.74
C VAL A 76 -28.60 9.78 -11.53
N PHE A 77 -28.47 8.47 -11.62
CA PHE A 77 -27.84 7.62 -10.63
C PHE A 77 -26.45 7.21 -11.12
N THR A 78 -25.45 7.30 -10.26
CA THR A 78 -24.06 7.04 -10.61
C THR A 78 -23.33 6.23 -9.55
N THR A 79 -22.26 5.53 -9.95
CA THR A 79 -21.34 4.83 -9.07
C THR A 79 -19.90 5.21 -9.39
N VAL A 80 -18.94 4.81 -8.55
CA VAL A 80 -17.52 5.12 -8.80
C VAL A 80 -16.77 4.08 -9.63
N SER A 81 -17.36 2.90 -9.81
CA SER A 81 -16.81 1.84 -10.65
C SER A 81 -17.91 0.97 -11.25
N GLU A 82 -17.53 0.18 -12.26
CA GLU A 82 -18.41 -0.82 -12.88
C GLU A 82 -18.61 -2.05 -11.98
N VAL A 83 -17.64 -2.37 -11.11
CA VAL A 83 -17.81 -3.40 -10.08
C VAL A 83 -18.96 -2.99 -9.16
N THR A 84 -18.93 -1.77 -8.64
CA THR A 84 -20.03 -1.23 -7.82
C THR A 84 -21.32 -1.06 -8.63
N ALA A 85 -21.25 -0.81 -9.94
CA ALA A 85 -22.44 -0.75 -10.78
C ALA A 85 -23.17 -2.10 -10.86
N ARG A 86 -22.42 -3.21 -10.98
CA ARG A 86 -22.98 -4.58 -10.92
C ARG A 86 -23.65 -4.84 -9.57
N GLU A 87 -23.03 -4.42 -8.48
CA GLU A 87 -23.63 -4.51 -7.14
C GLU A 87 -24.93 -3.71 -7.03
N CYS A 88 -24.94 -2.46 -7.51
CA CYS A 88 -26.13 -1.60 -7.45
C CYS A 88 -27.31 -2.20 -8.23
N LYS A 89 -27.05 -2.84 -9.37
CA LYS A 89 -28.09 -3.55 -10.13
C LYS A 89 -28.76 -4.63 -9.28
N ALA A 90 -27.98 -5.46 -8.60
CA ALA A 90 -28.50 -6.56 -7.79
C ALA A 90 -29.12 -6.08 -6.47
N LEU A 91 -28.40 -5.22 -5.74
CA LEU A 91 -28.73 -4.86 -4.35
C LEU A 91 -29.62 -3.62 -4.23
N LEU A 92 -29.52 -2.67 -5.16
CA LEU A 92 -30.36 -1.47 -5.20
C LEU A 92 -31.51 -1.58 -6.21
N GLY A 93 -31.45 -2.53 -7.14
CA GLY A 93 -32.48 -2.76 -8.15
C GLY A 93 -32.57 -1.63 -9.18
N ARG A 94 -31.51 -0.83 -9.34
CA ARG A 94 -31.38 0.20 -10.38
C ARG A 94 -29.98 0.13 -10.98
N ASN A 95 -29.90 0.07 -12.31
CA ASN A 95 -28.62 0.23 -13.00
C ASN A 95 -28.17 1.69 -12.88
N PRO A 96 -26.92 1.97 -12.50
CA PRO A 96 -26.37 3.32 -12.64
C PRO A 96 -26.38 3.76 -14.10
N ASP A 97 -26.68 5.04 -14.31
CA ASP A 97 -26.68 5.69 -15.61
C ASP A 97 -25.26 5.95 -16.10
N MET A 98 -24.33 6.25 -15.18
CA MET A 98 -22.92 6.52 -15.47
C MET A 98 -21.99 6.10 -14.33
N VAL A 99 -20.73 5.83 -14.68
CA VAL A 99 -19.64 5.65 -13.71
C VAL A 99 -18.82 6.94 -13.62
N LEU A 100 -18.55 7.38 -12.39
CA LEU A 100 -17.78 8.56 -12.02
C LEU A 100 -16.49 8.13 -11.30
N PRO A 101 -15.42 7.76 -12.02
CA PRO A 101 -14.17 7.32 -11.41
C PRO A 101 -13.57 8.43 -10.55
N ASN A 102 -12.96 8.06 -9.42
CA ASN A 102 -12.34 9.04 -8.53
C ASN A 102 -10.92 9.38 -9.00
N GLY A 103 -10.63 10.67 -9.14
CA GLY A 103 -9.29 11.18 -9.41
C GLY A 103 -8.54 11.63 -8.16
N LEU A 104 -7.30 12.07 -8.38
CA LEU A 104 -6.50 12.82 -7.43
C LEU A 104 -6.06 14.15 -8.05
N ASN A 105 -5.67 15.11 -7.22
CA ASN A 105 -4.92 16.27 -7.68
C ASN A 105 -3.44 15.85 -7.70
N ILE A 106 -2.88 15.70 -8.90
CA ILE A 106 -1.52 15.20 -9.06
C ILE A 106 -0.58 16.40 -9.19
N GLU A 107 0.26 16.61 -8.18
CA GLU A 107 1.31 17.62 -8.23
C GLU A 107 2.36 17.23 -9.27
N ARG A 108 2.58 18.12 -10.26
CA ARG A 108 3.51 17.87 -11.35
C ARG A 108 4.91 18.31 -10.94
N PHE A 109 5.87 17.39 -11.00
CA PHE A 109 7.27 17.78 -10.92
C PHE A 109 7.67 18.54 -12.20
N THR A 110 8.23 19.73 -12.03
CA THR A 110 8.77 20.51 -13.16
C THR A 110 9.96 19.80 -13.81
N ALA A 111 10.70 19.00 -13.03
CA ALA A 111 11.82 18.21 -13.49
C ALA A 111 11.59 16.70 -13.26
N LEU A 112 11.56 15.92 -14.34
CA LEU A 112 11.36 14.45 -14.30
C LEU A 112 12.39 13.68 -13.46
N HIS A 113 13.53 14.25 -13.11
CA HIS A 113 14.53 13.56 -12.26
C HIS A 113 14.30 13.78 -10.77
N GLU A 114 13.48 14.77 -10.39
CA GLU A 114 13.23 15.13 -8.99
C GLU A 114 12.56 13.97 -8.24
N PHE A 115 11.56 13.33 -8.84
CA PHE A 115 10.88 12.20 -8.22
C PHE A 115 11.79 10.97 -8.02
N GLN A 116 12.78 10.77 -8.90
CA GLN A 116 13.77 9.68 -8.74
C GLN A 116 14.76 9.97 -7.61
N ASN A 117 15.12 11.24 -7.42
CA ASN A 117 15.93 11.66 -6.27
C ASN A 117 15.16 11.45 -4.97
N LEU A 118 13.88 11.84 -4.93
CA LEU A 118 13.01 11.61 -3.78
C LEU A 118 12.82 10.12 -3.47
N HIS A 119 12.68 9.26 -4.49
CA HIS A 119 12.66 7.82 -4.29
C HIS A 119 13.94 7.35 -3.58
N LYS A 120 15.12 7.81 -4.02
CA LYS A 120 16.39 7.44 -3.38
C LYS A 120 16.44 7.92 -1.93
N GLU A 121 16.11 9.19 -1.68
CA GLU A 121 16.11 9.80 -0.34
C GLU A 121 15.22 9.03 0.64
N HIS A 122 13.96 8.79 0.28
CA HIS A 122 13.02 8.08 1.16
C HIS A 122 13.35 6.58 1.27
N LYS A 123 13.90 5.96 0.22
CA LYS A 123 14.41 4.60 0.29
C LYS A 123 15.58 4.50 1.26
N ASP A 124 16.46 5.50 1.30
CA ASP A 124 17.58 5.54 2.25
C ASP A 124 17.05 5.66 3.70
N GLN A 125 16.00 6.46 3.94
CA GLN A 125 15.31 6.47 5.25
C GLN A 125 14.69 5.09 5.62
N ILE A 126 14.11 4.38 4.65
CA ILE A 126 13.64 2.99 4.87
C ILE A 126 14.83 2.06 5.15
N HIS A 127 15.98 2.24 4.48
CA HIS A 127 17.20 1.49 4.77
C HIS A 127 17.60 1.65 6.24
N GLU A 128 17.54 2.86 6.80
CA GLU A 128 17.85 3.08 8.22
C GLU A 128 16.92 2.30 9.16
N PHE A 129 15.62 2.30 8.88
CA PHE A 129 14.67 1.48 9.62
C PHE A 129 15.02 -0.01 9.53
N ILE A 130 15.33 -0.51 8.33
CA ILE A 130 15.66 -1.93 8.10
C ILE A 130 16.95 -2.34 8.81
N ILE A 131 17.97 -1.48 8.81
CA ILE A 131 19.21 -1.72 9.56
C ILE A 131 18.89 -1.89 11.05
N GLY A 132 18.13 -0.95 11.63
CA GLY A 132 17.74 -1.01 13.04
C GLY A 132 16.90 -2.24 13.37
N HIS A 133 16.04 -2.67 12.46
CA HIS A 133 15.11 -3.77 12.70
C HIS A 133 15.74 -5.16 12.49
N PHE A 134 16.59 -5.34 11.48
CA PHE A 134 17.11 -6.65 11.06
C PHE A 134 18.59 -6.87 11.43
N PHE A 135 19.45 -5.85 11.30
CA PHE A 135 20.91 -6.07 11.26
C PHE A 135 21.53 -6.36 12.62
N GLN A 136 20.76 -6.20 13.70
CA GLN A 136 21.11 -6.78 15.00
C GLN A 136 21.24 -8.31 14.94
N SER A 137 20.40 -8.99 14.15
CA SER A 137 20.33 -10.45 14.07
C SER A 137 21.19 -11.00 12.94
N TYR A 138 20.94 -10.55 11.71
CA TYR A 138 21.68 -10.93 10.52
C TYR A 138 21.55 -9.84 9.45
N THR A 139 22.44 -9.87 8.45
CA THR A 139 22.50 -8.83 7.41
C THR A 139 22.17 -9.39 6.04
N PHE A 140 21.79 -8.50 5.13
CA PHE A 140 21.58 -8.77 3.71
C PHE A 140 21.90 -7.50 2.91
N ASP A 141 22.14 -7.65 1.62
CA ASP A 141 22.54 -6.53 0.77
C ASP A 141 21.35 -5.60 0.47
N LEU A 142 21.40 -4.37 0.99
CA LEU A 142 20.36 -3.36 0.79
C LEU A 142 20.29 -2.87 -0.67
N ASP A 143 21.39 -2.92 -1.43
CA ASP A 143 21.41 -2.57 -2.85
C ASP A 143 20.66 -3.58 -3.72
N LYS A 144 20.55 -4.82 -3.22
CA LYS A 144 19.77 -5.94 -3.77
C LYS A 144 18.49 -6.21 -2.98
N THR A 145 18.02 -5.25 -2.18
CA THR A 145 16.76 -5.36 -1.44
C THR A 145 15.65 -4.57 -2.12
N LEU A 146 14.47 -5.20 -2.26
CA LEU A 146 13.26 -4.58 -2.78
C LEU A 146 12.23 -4.43 -1.66
N TYR A 147 11.53 -3.29 -1.68
CA TYR A 147 10.51 -2.93 -0.69
C TYR A 147 9.14 -3.02 -1.31
N PHE A 148 8.38 -4.03 -0.90
CA PHE A 148 6.98 -4.17 -1.26
C PHE A 148 6.12 -3.72 -0.09
N PHE A 149 4.92 -3.24 -0.35
CA PHE A 149 4.02 -2.92 0.75
C PHE A 149 2.56 -3.12 0.36
N THR A 150 1.74 -3.38 1.37
CA THR A 150 0.30 -3.27 1.31
C THR A 150 -0.16 -2.36 2.45
N SER A 151 -1.26 -1.65 2.25
CA SER A 151 -1.78 -0.71 3.23
C SER A 151 -3.29 -0.54 3.11
N GLY A 152 -3.92 -0.15 4.20
CA GLY A 152 -5.35 0.13 4.24
C GLY A 152 -5.96 -0.13 5.61
N ARG A 153 -7.30 -0.18 5.64
CA ARG A 153 -8.03 -0.65 6.82
C ARG A 153 -7.76 -2.14 7.02
N TYR A 154 -7.84 -2.60 8.26
CA TYR A 154 -7.70 -4.02 8.53
C TYR A 154 -8.97 -4.76 8.11
N GLU A 155 -8.97 -5.28 6.89
CA GLU A 155 -9.99 -6.17 6.35
C GLU A 155 -9.29 -7.33 5.65
N TYR A 156 -8.97 -8.38 6.41
CA TYR A 156 -8.03 -9.44 6.02
C TYR A 156 -8.31 -10.03 4.63
N ARG A 157 -9.57 -10.31 4.29
CA ARG A 157 -9.99 -10.82 2.98
C ARG A 157 -10.30 -9.72 1.96
N ASN A 158 -11.06 -8.70 2.35
CA ASN A 158 -11.48 -7.65 1.41
C ASN A 158 -10.30 -6.88 0.82
N LYS A 159 -9.26 -6.60 1.63
CA LYS A 159 -8.02 -5.97 1.16
C LYS A 159 -7.03 -6.96 0.54
N GLY A 160 -7.33 -8.26 0.59
CA GLY A 160 -6.50 -9.31 0.00
C GLY A 160 -5.21 -9.56 0.77
N PHE A 161 -5.18 -9.37 2.10
CA PHE A 161 -4.00 -9.72 2.90
C PHE A 161 -3.76 -11.23 2.92
N ASP A 162 -4.83 -12.01 2.95
CA ASP A 162 -4.81 -13.48 2.83
C ASP A 162 -4.07 -13.96 1.58
N ILE A 163 -4.50 -13.51 0.39
CA ILE A 163 -3.91 -13.92 -0.89
C ILE A 163 -2.48 -13.39 -1.03
N THR A 164 -2.20 -12.22 -0.47
CA THR A 164 -0.87 -11.60 -0.49
C THR A 164 0.11 -12.45 0.30
N LEU A 165 -0.28 -12.89 1.49
CA LEU A 165 0.52 -13.77 2.34
C LEU A 165 0.81 -15.13 1.66
N GLU A 166 -0.21 -15.74 1.05
CA GLU A 166 -0.05 -16.97 0.28
C GLU A 166 0.92 -16.78 -0.91
N ALA A 167 0.77 -15.68 -1.67
CA ALA A 167 1.64 -15.38 -2.79
C ALA A 167 3.09 -15.09 -2.35
N LEU A 168 3.29 -14.45 -1.20
CA LEU A 168 4.61 -14.21 -0.61
C LEU A 168 5.28 -15.51 -0.14
N ALA A 169 4.52 -16.47 0.39
CA ALA A 169 5.03 -17.79 0.75
C ALA A 169 5.55 -18.53 -0.49
N ARG A 170 4.78 -18.52 -1.58
CA ARG A 170 5.18 -19.08 -2.88
C ARG A 170 6.40 -18.38 -3.46
N LEU A 171 6.44 -17.05 -3.40
CA LEU A 171 7.59 -16.26 -3.83
C LEU A 171 8.84 -16.62 -3.02
N ASN A 172 8.74 -16.69 -1.69
CA ASN A 172 9.84 -17.05 -0.81
C ASN A 172 10.42 -18.43 -1.16
N TRP A 173 9.56 -19.41 -1.41
CA TRP A 173 9.98 -20.75 -1.82
C TRP A 173 10.76 -20.72 -3.14
N ARG A 174 10.23 -20.05 -4.18
CA ARG A 174 10.89 -19.94 -5.49
C ARG A 174 12.25 -19.25 -5.41
N LEU A 175 12.32 -18.12 -4.71
CA LEU A 175 13.56 -17.36 -4.56
C LEU A 175 14.63 -18.14 -3.79
N LYS A 176 14.23 -19.00 -2.84
CA LYS A 176 15.14 -19.92 -2.16
C LYS A 176 15.64 -21.02 -3.07
N GLU A 177 14.76 -21.64 -3.86
CA GLU A 177 15.12 -22.71 -4.80
C GLU A 177 16.10 -22.21 -5.86
N GLU A 178 15.88 -21.00 -6.38
CA GLU A 178 16.78 -20.33 -7.32
C GLU A 178 18.09 -19.84 -6.67
N ASN A 179 18.12 -19.76 -5.34
CA ASN A 179 19.22 -19.18 -4.56
C ASN A 179 19.61 -17.76 -5.03
N THR A 180 18.60 -16.93 -5.29
CA THR A 180 18.84 -15.52 -5.69
C THR A 180 19.53 -14.72 -4.58
N ASP A 181 20.30 -13.71 -4.97
CA ASP A 181 20.86 -12.72 -4.03
C ASP A 181 19.83 -11.66 -3.62
N THR A 182 18.71 -11.55 -4.32
CA THR A 182 17.70 -10.52 -4.07
C THR A 182 16.90 -10.83 -2.82
N THR A 183 16.73 -9.81 -1.96
CA THR A 183 15.88 -9.87 -0.77
C THR A 183 14.65 -9.02 -1.00
N VAL A 184 13.47 -9.52 -0.62
CA VAL A 184 12.23 -8.74 -0.60
C VAL A 184 11.88 -8.47 0.86
N VAL A 185 11.58 -7.23 1.21
CA VAL A 185 10.95 -6.91 2.50
C VAL A 185 9.54 -6.41 2.20
N MET A 186 8.54 -7.14 2.69
CA MET A 186 7.13 -6.81 2.59
C MET A 186 6.66 -6.08 3.84
N PHE A 187 6.10 -4.89 3.66
CA PHE A 187 5.44 -4.14 4.71
C PHE A 187 3.92 -4.34 4.69
N PHE A 188 3.34 -4.63 5.85
CA PHE A 188 1.89 -4.57 6.07
C PHE A 188 1.59 -3.35 6.93
N ILE A 189 0.93 -2.33 6.37
CA ILE A 189 0.61 -1.08 7.06
C ILE A 189 -0.90 -0.97 7.26
N THR A 190 -1.39 -1.38 8.43
CA THR A 190 -2.84 -1.39 8.70
C THR A 190 -3.11 -1.17 10.17
N LYS A 191 -4.09 -0.32 10.51
CA LYS A 191 -4.36 0.01 11.92
C LYS A 191 -5.00 -1.16 12.67
N GLN A 192 -4.40 -1.56 13.80
CA GLN A 192 -4.95 -2.52 14.77
C GLN A 192 -4.76 -1.98 16.20
N PRO A 193 -5.59 -2.39 17.18
CA PRO A 193 -5.37 -2.03 18.58
C PRO A 193 -4.05 -2.62 19.11
N PHE A 194 -3.21 -1.77 19.69
CA PHE A 194 -1.97 -2.15 20.36
C PHE A 194 -1.79 -1.39 21.68
N HIS A 195 -0.94 -1.90 22.57
CA HIS A 195 -0.62 -1.25 23.85
C HIS A 195 0.55 -0.27 23.72
N THR A 196 1.64 -0.72 23.12
CA THR A 196 2.87 0.06 22.94
C THR A 196 3.60 -0.39 21.67
N ILE A 197 4.53 0.43 21.18
CA ILE A 197 5.58 -0.05 20.28
C ILE A 197 6.41 -1.10 21.05
N ASN A 198 6.82 -2.17 20.37
CA ASN A 198 7.59 -3.23 20.99
C ASN A 198 8.91 -2.65 21.56
N PRO A 199 9.17 -2.78 22.88
CA PRO A 199 10.36 -2.20 23.50
C PRO A 199 11.67 -2.68 22.88
N GLN A 200 11.73 -3.93 22.40
CA GLN A 200 12.94 -4.47 21.74
C GLN A 200 13.20 -3.76 20.40
N VAL A 201 12.15 -3.41 19.65
CA VAL A 201 12.27 -2.67 18.39
C VAL A 201 12.77 -1.24 18.65
N LEU A 202 12.20 -0.56 19.66
CA LEU A 202 12.66 0.78 20.06
C LEU A 202 14.10 0.77 20.58
N GLN A 203 14.44 -0.19 21.44
CA GLN A 203 15.77 -0.31 22.01
C GLN A 203 16.81 -0.56 20.91
N SER A 204 16.54 -1.45 19.97
CA SER A 204 17.48 -1.73 18.88
C SER A 204 17.73 -0.51 18.02
N ARG A 205 16.67 0.25 17.72
CA ARG A 205 16.80 1.53 17.01
C ARG A 205 17.64 2.55 17.80
N ALA A 206 17.37 2.72 19.09
CA ALA A 206 18.11 3.67 19.93
C ALA A 206 19.61 3.33 20.00
N VAL A 207 19.97 2.04 20.12
CA VAL A 207 21.38 1.61 20.08
C VAL A 207 21.98 1.82 18.69
N MET A 208 21.24 1.60 17.61
CA MET A 208 21.68 1.91 16.24
C MET A 208 21.99 3.41 16.07
N GLU A 209 21.16 4.29 16.63
CA GLU A 209 21.40 5.74 16.63
C GLU A 209 22.69 6.10 17.38
N GLU A 210 23.01 5.40 18.49
CA GLU A 210 24.30 5.56 19.17
C GLU A 210 25.47 5.06 18.30
N VAL A 211 25.33 3.94 17.60
CA VAL A 211 26.35 3.46 16.63
C VAL A 211 26.60 4.52 15.58
N ARG A 212 25.54 5.14 15.02
CA ARG A 212 25.66 6.22 14.04
C ARG A 212 26.39 7.44 14.61
N SER A 213 25.99 7.90 15.79
CA SER A 213 26.64 9.04 16.45
C SER A 213 28.13 8.79 16.70
N ASN A 214 28.51 7.56 17.08
CA ASN A 214 29.91 7.16 17.22
C ASN A 214 30.66 7.21 15.87
N CYS A 215 30.04 6.74 14.79
CA CYS A 215 30.62 6.82 13.44
C CYS A 215 30.83 8.28 13.01
N ASP A 216 29.86 9.16 13.22
CA ASP A 216 29.94 10.57 12.84
C ASP A 216 31.06 11.30 13.60
N ALA A 217 31.21 11.03 14.90
CA ALA A 217 32.29 11.58 15.71
C ALA A 217 33.68 11.09 15.25
N ILE A 218 33.79 9.82 14.84
CA ILE A 218 35.02 9.26 14.26
C ILE A 218 35.35 9.96 12.94
N VAL A 219 34.35 10.15 12.06
CA VAL A 219 34.53 10.83 10.77
C VAL A 219 35.01 12.27 10.98
N GLN A 220 34.42 12.99 11.92
CA GLN A 220 34.85 14.35 12.25
C GLN A 220 36.32 14.38 12.72
N GLN A 221 36.69 13.49 13.64
CA GLN A 221 38.07 13.39 14.13
C GLN A 221 39.07 13.04 13.02
N ILE A 222 38.72 12.09 12.14
CA ILE A 222 39.56 11.74 10.99
C ILE A 222 39.71 12.95 10.07
N GLY A 223 38.62 13.70 9.81
CA GLY A 223 38.63 14.89 8.98
C GLY A 223 39.60 15.97 9.49
N ASP A 224 39.52 16.29 10.78
CA ASP A 224 40.39 17.29 11.41
C ASP A 224 41.88 16.88 11.33
N LYS A 225 42.20 15.65 11.73
CA LYS A 225 43.58 15.13 11.71
C LYS A 225 44.13 14.97 10.28
N LEU A 226 43.28 14.59 9.33
CA LEU A 226 43.67 14.48 7.93
C LEU A 226 44.00 15.85 7.35
N PHE A 227 43.21 16.89 7.67
CA PHE A 227 43.49 18.25 7.24
C PHE A 227 44.82 18.76 7.80
N GLU A 228 45.06 18.58 9.11
CA GLU A 228 46.34 18.95 9.74
C GLU A 228 47.53 18.22 9.12
N ALA A 229 47.40 16.90 8.90
CA ALA A 229 48.45 16.10 8.27
C ALA A 229 48.73 16.54 6.83
N ALA A 230 47.69 16.81 6.04
CA ALA A 230 47.82 17.26 4.66
C ALA A 230 48.45 18.67 4.57
N ALA A 231 48.20 19.55 5.53
CA ALA A 231 48.76 20.90 5.57
C ALA A 231 50.21 20.94 6.07
N SER A 232 50.61 20.00 6.94
CA SER A 232 51.90 20.01 7.64
C SER A 232 52.98 19.14 6.97
N THR A 233 52.60 18.13 6.19
CA THR A 233 53.54 17.15 5.63
C THR A 233 53.87 17.48 4.17
N GLY A 234 55.15 17.37 3.79
CA GLY A 234 55.57 17.45 2.37
C GLY A 234 55.33 16.17 1.57
N ASP A 235 54.86 15.10 2.21
CA ASP A 235 54.48 13.84 1.55
C ASP A 235 53.07 13.98 0.98
N LEU A 236 52.94 13.83 -0.34
CA LEU A 236 51.68 13.99 -1.08
C LEU A 236 50.79 12.73 -1.01
N LYS A 237 51.16 11.72 -0.24
CA LYS A 237 50.40 10.47 -0.09
C LYS A 237 49.30 10.59 0.94
N LEU A 238 48.18 9.90 0.69
CA LEU A 238 47.11 9.75 1.68
C LEU A 238 47.62 8.97 2.90
N PRO A 239 47.59 9.55 4.11
CA PRO A 239 48.02 8.86 5.33
C PRO A 239 47.06 7.74 5.72
N ASP A 240 47.55 6.82 6.56
CA ASP A 240 46.74 5.72 7.12
C ASP A 240 45.69 6.26 8.11
N LEU A 241 44.44 6.37 7.64
CA LEU A 241 43.32 6.94 8.37
C LEU A 241 43.01 6.19 9.67
N ASN A 242 43.32 4.88 9.77
CA ASN A 242 43.07 4.11 10.99
C ASN A 242 43.93 4.59 12.18
N LYS A 243 45.04 5.27 11.90
CA LYS A 243 45.90 5.89 12.94
C LYS A 243 45.30 7.18 13.49
N PHE A 244 44.37 7.80 12.77
CA PHE A 244 43.70 9.02 13.22
C PHE A 244 42.54 8.75 14.16
N VAL A 245 42.03 7.52 14.21
CA VAL A 245 40.99 7.12 15.16
C VAL A 245 41.62 6.83 16.52
N ASP A 246 41.22 7.58 17.54
CA ASP A 246 41.68 7.38 18.91
C ASP A 246 41.20 6.04 19.49
N GLU A 247 41.98 5.46 20.40
CA GLU A 247 41.65 4.21 21.08
C GLU A 247 40.31 4.28 21.85
N TYR A 248 39.95 5.46 22.36
CA TYR A 248 38.65 5.72 22.96
C TYR A 248 37.50 5.38 21.99
N TRP A 249 37.56 5.88 20.76
CA TRP A 249 36.50 5.67 19.77
C TRP A 249 36.46 4.24 19.25
N LYS A 250 37.62 3.61 19.04
CA LYS A 250 37.69 2.18 18.69
C LYS A 250 37.02 1.31 19.76
N LEU A 251 37.31 1.57 21.03
CA LEU A 251 36.73 0.84 22.15
C LEU A 251 35.22 1.09 22.27
N ARG A 252 34.80 2.36 22.17
CA ARG A 252 33.37 2.74 22.26
C ARG A 252 32.55 2.10 21.14
N LEU A 253 32.98 2.25 19.88
CA LEU A 253 32.31 1.65 18.73
C LEU A 253 32.19 0.12 18.89
N ARG A 254 33.27 -0.56 19.29
CA ARG A 254 33.25 -2.01 19.52
C ARG A 254 32.27 -2.41 20.61
N ARG A 255 32.21 -1.67 21.73
CA ARG A 255 31.27 -1.94 22.84
C ARG A 255 29.82 -1.75 22.39
N THR A 256 29.50 -0.64 21.72
CA THR A 256 28.13 -0.36 21.25
C THR A 256 27.68 -1.40 20.21
N LEU A 257 28.57 -1.82 19.30
CA LEU A 257 28.26 -2.89 18.34
C LEU A 257 27.99 -4.23 19.04
N LEU A 258 28.78 -4.58 20.05
CA LEU A 258 28.57 -5.81 20.82
C LEU A 258 27.23 -5.80 21.57
N SER A 259 26.81 -4.65 22.11
CA SER A 259 25.49 -4.51 22.75
C SER A 259 24.32 -4.50 21.77
N TRP A 260 24.57 -4.14 20.50
CA TRP A 260 23.53 -4.07 19.49
C TRP A 260 23.23 -5.43 18.85
N LYS A 261 24.21 -6.31 18.74
CA LYS A 261 24.02 -7.63 18.14
C LYS A 261 23.16 -8.54 19.03
N SER A 262 22.29 -9.32 18.39
CA SER A 262 21.35 -10.23 19.04
C SER A 262 21.32 -11.58 18.32
N HIS A 263 21.03 -12.65 19.05
CA HIS A 263 20.77 -13.98 18.50
C HIS A 263 19.27 -14.24 18.25
N GLU A 264 18.39 -13.31 18.68
CA GLU A 264 16.96 -13.40 18.41
C GLU A 264 16.65 -13.06 16.95
N LEU A 265 15.58 -13.64 16.40
CA LEU A 265 15.12 -13.27 15.06
C LEU A 265 14.47 -11.87 15.04
N PRO A 266 14.58 -11.13 13.93
CA PRO A 266 13.88 -9.87 13.74
C PRO A 266 12.37 -10.03 13.88
N LYS A 267 11.72 -9.19 14.69
CA LYS A 267 10.27 -9.30 14.94
C LYS A 267 9.47 -9.12 13.66
N ILE A 268 8.43 -9.92 13.48
CA ILE A 268 7.48 -9.75 12.37
C ILE A 268 6.54 -8.56 12.57
N VAL A 269 6.26 -8.16 13.82
CA VAL A 269 5.39 -7.03 14.17
C VAL A 269 6.14 -6.02 15.00
N THR A 270 5.90 -4.74 14.73
CA THR A 270 6.60 -3.61 15.36
C THR A 270 5.98 -3.18 16.70
N HIS A 271 4.76 -3.59 16.99
CA HIS A 271 4.00 -3.22 18.20
C HIS A 271 3.52 -4.45 18.98
N ASN A 272 3.13 -4.23 20.23
CA ASN A 272 2.47 -5.23 21.06
C ASN A 272 0.95 -5.14 20.85
N LEU A 273 0.41 -5.99 19.97
CA LEU A 273 -1.03 -6.04 19.67
C LEU A 273 -1.84 -6.46 20.91
N VAL A 274 -3.05 -5.90 21.05
CA VAL A 274 -3.99 -6.32 22.11
C VAL A 274 -4.46 -7.76 21.87
N TYR A 275 -4.70 -8.12 20.61
CA TYR A 275 -5.26 -9.40 20.17
C TYR A 275 -4.28 -10.19 19.29
N ASP A 276 -3.01 -10.24 19.68
CA ASP A 276 -1.94 -10.85 18.90
C ASP A 276 -2.23 -12.30 18.47
N ALA A 277 -2.79 -13.11 19.37
CA ALA A 277 -3.08 -14.52 19.10
C ALA A 277 -4.26 -14.73 18.14
N GLN A 278 -5.13 -13.74 17.97
CA GLN A 278 -6.25 -13.78 17.04
C GLN A 278 -5.99 -13.02 15.73
N ASP A 279 -4.86 -12.30 15.62
CA ASP A 279 -4.51 -11.58 14.40
C ASP A 279 -4.22 -12.58 13.27
N GLU A 280 -4.98 -12.45 12.18
CA GLU A 280 -4.96 -13.40 11.06
C GLU A 280 -3.66 -13.33 10.27
N ILE A 281 -3.06 -12.14 10.12
CA ILE A 281 -1.76 -11.96 9.47
C ILE A 281 -0.69 -12.69 10.27
N LEU A 282 -0.61 -12.45 11.58
CA LEU A 282 0.36 -13.10 12.45
C LEU A 282 0.17 -14.60 12.53
N SER A 283 -1.09 -15.05 12.60
CA SER A 283 -1.42 -16.48 12.62
C SER A 283 -0.94 -17.18 11.36
N PHE A 284 -1.19 -16.60 10.17
CA PHE A 284 -0.67 -17.13 8.92
C PHE A 284 0.86 -17.18 8.91
N LEU A 285 1.55 -16.08 9.25
CA LEU A 285 3.01 -16.00 9.22
C LEU A 285 3.67 -17.04 10.13
N ARG A 286 3.10 -17.28 11.31
CA ARG A 286 3.55 -18.31 12.25
C ARG A 286 3.37 -19.71 11.68
N ASN A 287 2.19 -20.00 11.11
CA ASN A 287 1.88 -21.30 10.53
C ASN A 287 2.73 -21.60 9.29
N ALA A 288 2.98 -20.60 8.46
CA ALA A 288 3.84 -20.72 7.27
C ALA A 288 5.34 -20.66 7.59
N ASN A 289 5.73 -20.51 8.85
CA ASN A 289 7.11 -20.30 9.31
C ASN A 289 7.82 -19.12 8.59
N MET A 290 7.07 -18.09 8.24
CA MET A 290 7.57 -16.84 7.65
C MET A 290 7.88 -15.81 8.74
N ILE A 291 8.73 -16.21 9.67
CA ILE A 291 9.06 -15.46 10.90
C ILE A 291 10.41 -14.74 10.81
N ASN A 292 10.79 -14.32 9.59
CA ASN A 292 12.07 -13.66 9.29
C ASN A 292 13.30 -14.51 9.63
N ASN A 293 13.30 -15.79 9.26
CA ASN A 293 14.52 -16.60 9.38
C ASN A 293 15.62 -16.04 8.47
N GLN A 294 16.89 -16.25 8.80
CA GLN A 294 18.01 -15.74 8.00
C GLN A 294 17.95 -16.20 6.54
N TYR A 295 17.59 -17.48 6.31
CA TYR A 295 17.49 -18.09 4.98
C TYR A 295 16.23 -17.69 4.19
N ASP A 296 15.27 -16.98 4.80
CA ASP A 296 14.12 -16.44 4.05
C ASP A 296 14.57 -15.36 3.05
N LYS A 297 14.14 -15.45 1.80
CA LYS A 297 14.39 -14.40 0.78
C LYS A 297 13.33 -13.31 0.84
N VAL A 298 12.15 -13.63 1.39
CA VAL A 298 11.08 -12.67 1.69
C VAL A 298 11.01 -12.45 3.20
N LYS A 299 11.22 -11.21 3.63
CA LYS A 299 11.06 -10.75 5.01
C LYS A 299 9.74 -9.99 5.15
N VAL A 300 9.19 -9.97 6.36
CA VAL A 300 7.91 -9.31 6.66
C VAL A 300 8.07 -8.34 7.83
N VAL A 301 7.51 -7.15 7.66
CA VAL A 301 7.36 -6.12 8.69
C VAL A 301 5.89 -5.70 8.75
N TYR A 302 5.22 -6.13 9.80
CA TYR A 302 3.87 -5.71 10.12
C TYR A 302 3.90 -4.47 11.05
N HIS A 303 3.40 -3.36 10.53
CA HIS A 303 3.26 -2.11 11.24
C HIS A 303 1.77 -1.78 11.47
N PRO A 304 1.25 -2.08 12.66
CA PRO A 304 -0.18 -2.00 12.95
C PRO A 304 -0.71 -0.57 13.24
N ASP A 305 -0.10 0.46 12.65
CA ASP A 305 -0.50 1.86 12.82
C ASP A 305 -0.30 2.65 11.51
N PHE A 306 -0.75 3.91 11.49
CA PHE A 306 -0.45 4.81 10.37
C PHE A 306 1.00 5.31 10.42
N ILE A 307 1.59 5.45 9.24
CA ILE A 307 2.89 6.09 9.08
C ILE A 307 2.69 7.61 9.16
N SER A 308 3.34 8.23 10.15
CA SER A 308 3.37 9.69 10.34
C SER A 308 4.78 10.13 10.67
N SER A 309 5.11 11.40 10.41
CA SER A 309 6.41 12.00 10.79
C SER A 309 6.70 11.92 12.29
N THR A 310 5.67 11.87 13.13
CA THR A 310 5.78 11.73 14.59
C THR A 310 6.06 10.30 15.05
N ASN A 311 5.95 9.31 14.17
CA ASN A 311 6.22 7.92 14.51
C ASN A 311 7.73 7.69 14.67
N PRO A 312 8.21 7.23 15.83
CA PRO A 312 9.63 7.09 16.10
C PRO A 312 10.33 6.00 15.29
N LEU A 313 9.58 5.12 14.58
CA LEU A 313 10.16 4.04 13.78
C LEU A 313 10.52 4.46 12.36
N PHE A 314 9.74 5.32 11.74
CA PHE A 314 9.95 5.71 10.34
C PHE A 314 10.41 7.16 10.19
N GLY A 315 9.89 8.08 11.01
CA GLY A 315 10.23 9.51 10.92
C GLY A 315 9.89 10.14 9.57
N MET A 316 8.85 9.65 8.88
CA MET A 316 8.42 10.11 7.55
C MET A 316 6.90 10.05 7.42
N GLU A 317 6.36 10.78 6.46
CA GLU A 317 4.94 10.74 6.09
C GLU A 317 4.63 9.54 5.19
N TYR A 318 3.36 9.11 5.17
CA TYR A 318 2.93 7.96 4.36
C TYR A 318 3.28 8.10 2.86
N GLY A 319 3.08 9.28 2.26
CA GLY A 319 3.44 9.50 0.85
C GLY A 319 4.95 9.38 0.57
N GLN A 320 5.79 9.72 1.56
CA GLN A 320 7.25 9.55 1.47
C GLN A 320 7.62 8.07 1.54
N PHE A 321 6.99 7.32 2.45
CA PHE A 321 7.14 5.86 2.54
C PHE A 321 6.77 5.17 1.23
N VAL A 322 5.60 5.48 0.67
CA VAL A 322 5.14 4.93 -0.62
C VAL A 322 6.21 5.16 -1.69
N ARG A 323 6.70 6.41 -1.82
CA ARG A 323 7.71 6.80 -2.82
C ARG A 323 9.06 6.10 -2.61
N GLY A 324 9.44 5.80 -1.37
CA GLY A 324 10.64 5.02 -1.04
C GLY A 324 10.51 3.52 -1.36
N CYS A 325 9.28 3.00 -1.44
CA CYS A 325 9.03 1.61 -1.83
C CYS A 325 9.24 1.36 -3.33
N HIS A 326 9.22 0.08 -3.71
CA HIS A 326 9.43 -0.38 -5.08
C HIS A 326 8.14 -0.87 -5.74
N LEU A 327 7.21 -1.46 -4.98
CA LEU A 327 5.97 -2.03 -5.49
C LEU A 327 4.87 -1.97 -4.41
N GLY A 328 3.70 -1.43 -4.75
CA GLY A 328 2.49 -1.58 -3.94
C GLY A 328 1.71 -2.85 -4.32
N VAL A 329 1.15 -3.55 -3.35
CA VAL A 329 0.44 -4.83 -3.56
C VAL A 329 -0.94 -4.78 -2.90
N PHE A 330 -1.99 -4.61 -3.72
CA PHE A 330 -3.38 -4.41 -3.28
C PHE A 330 -4.37 -5.30 -4.07
N PRO A 331 -4.26 -6.64 -3.97
CA PRO A 331 -5.11 -7.57 -4.69
C PRO A 331 -6.49 -7.70 -4.02
N SER A 332 -7.19 -6.57 -3.79
CA SER A 332 -8.43 -6.51 -3.02
C SER A 332 -9.51 -7.45 -3.59
N TYR A 333 -10.29 -8.06 -2.70
CA TYR A 333 -11.50 -8.78 -3.10
C TYR A 333 -12.68 -7.83 -3.21
N TYR A 334 -12.89 -6.95 -2.22
CA TYR A 334 -13.97 -5.96 -2.22
C TYR A 334 -13.39 -4.55 -2.06
N GLU A 335 -13.37 -3.79 -3.15
CA GLU A 335 -12.83 -2.44 -3.19
C GLU A 335 -13.60 -1.58 -4.20
N PRO A 336 -14.55 -0.76 -3.74
CA PRO A 336 -15.42 -0.01 -4.65
C PRO A 336 -14.67 0.91 -5.63
N TRP A 337 -13.54 1.47 -5.19
CA TRP A 337 -12.59 2.19 -6.04
C TRP A 337 -11.18 1.64 -5.86
N GLY A 338 -10.44 2.09 -4.84
CA GLY A 338 -9.05 1.70 -4.63
C GLY A 338 -8.13 2.92 -4.73
N TYR A 339 -8.12 3.76 -3.70
CA TYR A 339 -7.25 4.93 -3.64
C TYR A 339 -5.78 4.56 -3.48
N THR A 340 -5.47 3.49 -2.76
CA THR A 340 -4.10 3.10 -2.45
C THR A 340 -3.25 2.76 -3.69
N PRO A 341 -3.71 1.94 -4.66
CA PRO A 341 -2.98 1.77 -5.93
C PRO A 341 -2.90 3.06 -6.75
N LEU A 342 -3.91 3.94 -6.66
CA LEU A 342 -3.90 5.25 -7.33
C LEU A 342 -2.85 6.21 -6.70
N GLU A 343 -2.71 6.23 -5.38
CA GLU A 343 -1.67 6.97 -4.66
C GLU A 343 -0.26 6.47 -5.01
N CYS A 344 -0.10 5.16 -5.24
CA CYS A 344 1.15 4.59 -5.74
C CYS A 344 1.49 5.15 -7.13
N MET A 345 0.51 5.17 -8.04
CA MET A 345 0.68 5.75 -9.37
C MET A 345 1.06 7.23 -9.30
N ALA A 346 0.38 8.01 -8.47
CA ALA A 346 0.69 9.43 -8.25
C ALA A 346 2.06 9.66 -7.59
N SER A 347 2.64 8.62 -6.97
CA SER A 347 3.97 8.66 -6.35
C SER A 347 5.08 8.08 -7.24
N GLY A 348 4.77 7.71 -8.49
CA GLY A 348 5.75 7.11 -9.40
C GLY A 348 6.08 5.64 -9.06
N VAL A 349 5.22 4.95 -8.30
CA VAL A 349 5.45 3.60 -7.78
C VAL A 349 4.51 2.60 -8.46
N PRO A 350 5.04 1.54 -9.10
CA PRO A 350 4.24 0.47 -9.67
C PRO A 350 3.31 -0.16 -8.62
N ALA A 351 2.15 -0.65 -9.05
CA ALA A 351 1.18 -1.28 -8.16
C ALA A 351 0.56 -2.53 -8.78
N ILE A 352 0.33 -3.54 -7.95
CA ILE A 352 -0.54 -4.68 -8.25
C ILE A 352 -1.91 -4.40 -7.65
N THR A 353 -2.98 -4.55 -8.44
CA THR A 353 -4.38 -4.50 -7.99
C THR A 353 -5.13 -5.75 -8.47
N SER A 354 -6.45 -5.79 -8.33
CA SER A 354 -7.31 -6.88 -8.82
C SER A 354 -8.37 -6.39 -9.81
N ASP A 355 -8.89 -7.30 -10.63
CA ASP A 355 -10.06 -7.07 -11.50
C ASP A 355 -11.39 -6.90 -10.74
N LEU A 356 -11.39 -7.17 -9.43
CA LEU A 356 -12.50 -6.92 -8.51
C LEU A 356 -12.41 -5.55 -7.82
N SER A 357 -11.30 -4.82 -7.96
CA SER A 357 -11.22 -3.44 -7.49
C SER A 357 -11.76 -2.48 -8.55
N GLY A 358 -12.42 -1.40 -8.13
CA GLY A 358 -12.93 -0.39 -9.07
C GLY A 358 -11.83 0.27 -9.90
N PHE A 359 -10.66 0.49 -9.31
CA PHE A 359 -9.48 1.02 -9.96
C PHE A 359 -8.92 0.02 -10.99
N GLY A 360 -8.83 -1.26 -10.63
CA GLY A 360 -8.36 -2.32 -11.54
C GLY A 360 -9.30 -2.52 -12.73
N ASP A 361 -10.61 -2.55 -12.51
CA ASP A 361 -11.60 -2.59 -13.59
C ASP A 361 -11.49 -1.37 -14.52
N TYR A 362 -11.35 -0.16 -13.95
CA TYR A 362 -11.15 1.06 -14.73
C TYR A 362 -9.88 0.99 -15.58
N VAL A 363 -8.77 0.51 -15.01
CA VAL A 363 -7.50 0.34 -15.70
C VAL A 363 -7.61 -0.66 -16.85
N LEU A 364 -8.24 -1.82 -16.63
CA LEU A 364 -8.41 -2.83 -17.68
C LEU A 364 -9.18 -2.29 -18.90
N LYS A 365 -10.15 -1.41 -18.67
CA LYS A 365 -11.01 -0.86 -19.74
C LYS A 365 -10.39 0.35 -20.45
N ASN A 366 -9.72 1.23 -19.69
CA ASN A 366 -9.33 2.56 -20.19
C ASN A 366 -7.83 2.70 -20.43
N ILE A 367 -6.99 1.82 -19.87
CA ILE A 367 -5.54 1.93 -19.91
C ILE A 367 -4.95 0.70 -20.65
N PRO A 368 -4.80 0.76 -21.98
CA PRO A 368 -4.19 -0.31 -22.74
C PRO A 368 -2.72 -0.49 -22.36
N ASN A 369 -2.24 -1.74 -22.39
CA ASN A 369 -0.88 -2.10 -21.99
C ASN A 369 -0.53 -1.62 -20.56
N ASN A 370 -1.46 -1.79 -19.62
CA ASN A 370 -1.32 -1.34 -18.23
C ASN A 370 -0.04 -1.84 -17.53
N GLU A 371 0.38 -3.08 -17.76
CA GLU A 371 1.62 -3.62 -17.18
C GLU A 371 2.87 -2.83 -17.58
N ASN A 372 2.94 -2.37 -18.85
CA ASN A 372 4.02 -1.51 -19.33
C ASN A 372 4.01 -0.13 -18.64
N LYS A 373 2.85 0.30 -18.17
CA LYS A 373 2.64 1.51 -17.37
C LYS A 373 2.79 1.27 -15.87
N GLY A 374 3.19 0.06 -15.45
CA GLY A 374 3.45 -0.32 -14.06
C GLY A 374 2.20 -0.60 -13.22
N ILE A 375 1.05 -0.85 -13.86
CA ILE A 375 -0.15 -1.32 -13.18
C ILE A 375 -0.36 -2.79 -13.58
N TYR A 376 -0.26 -3.68 -12.60
CA TYR A 376 -0.52 -5.10 -12.77
C TYR A 376 -1.89 -5.43 -12.19
N VAL A 377 -2.66 -6.26 -12.87
CA VAL A 377 -4.02 -6.63 -12.42
C VAL A 377 -4.09 -8.14 -12.25
N THR A 378 -4.28 -8.59 -11.02
CA THR A 378 -4.53 -10.01 -10.70
C THR A 378 -5.98 -10.35 -11.00
N ASN A 379 -6.21 -11.43 -11.75
CA ASN A 379 -7.54 -11.92 -12.08
C ASN A 379 -8.08 -12.73 -10.90
N ARG A 380 -9.09 -12.18 -10.23
CA ARG A 380 -9.80 -12.79 -9.11
C ARG A 380 -11.24 -13.13 -9.49
N PHE A 381 -11.83 -12.47 -10.49
CA PHE A 381 -13.18 -12.77 -10.93
C PHE A 381 -13.23 -14.10 -11.69
N HIS A 382 -14.12 -15.02 -11.27
CA HIS A 382 -14.24 -16.38 -11.82
C HIS A 382 -12.91 -17.17 -11.85
N ARG A 383 -12.04 -16.95 -10.85
CA ARG A 383 -10.78 -17.68 -10.66
C ARG A 383 -10.74 -18.27 -9.27
N SER A 384 -10.10 -19.42 -9.13
CA SER A 384 -9.90 -20.01 -7.82
C SER A 384 -8.91 -19.17 -7.00
N TYR A 385 -9.03 -19.24 -5.66
CA TYR A 385 -8.10 -18.59 -4.74
C TYR A 385 -6.63 -18.95 -5.06
N HIS A 386 -6.36 -20.22 -5.34
CA HIS A 386 -4.99 -20.69 -5.61
C HIS A 386 -4.44 -20.22 -6.96
N ASP A 387 -5.29 -20.10 -8.00
CA ASP A 387 -4.86 -19.57 -9.30
C ASP A 387 -4.55 -18.08 -9.20
N ALA A 388 -5.40 -17.32 -8.50
CA ALA A 388 -5.17 -15.89 -8.27
C ALA A 388 -3.91 -15.66 -7.42
N ALA A 389 -3.70 -16.48 -6.37
CA ALA A 389 -2.47 -16.43 -5.56
C ALA A 389 -1.23 -16.78 -6.38
N GLN A 390 -1.38 -17.71 -7.33
CA GLN A 390 -0.30 -18.10 -8.24
C GLN A 390 0.07 -16.95 -9.16
N GLN A 391 -0.92 -16.32 -9.81
CA GLN A 391 -0.71 -15.18 -10.68
C GLN A 391 -0.07 -14.01 -9.93
N LEU A 392 -0.52 -13.72 -8.70
CA LEU A 392 0.07 -12.67 -7.87
C LEU A 392 1.54 -12.98 -7.55
N ALA A 393 1.86 -14.23 -7.21
CA ALA A 393 3.25 -14.66 -6.98
C ALA A 393 4.08 -14.53 -8.26
N ASP A 394 3.52 -14.85 -9.44
CA ASP A 394 4.20 -14.71 -10.74
C ASP A 394 4.50 -13.25 -11.07
N GLN A 395 3.54 -12.34 -10.82
CA GLN A 395 3.72 -10.89 -11.00
C GLN A 395 4.84 -10.34 -10.11
N MET A 396 4.84 -10.70 -8.82
CA MET A 396 5.91 -10.33 -7.89
C MET A 396 7.25 -10.94 -8.30
N TYR A 397 7.27 -12.21 -8.69
CA TYR A 397 8.48 -12.91 -9.12
C TYR A 397 9.09 -12.23 -10.36
N HIS A 398 8.26 -11.88 -11.36
CA HIS A 398 8.73 -11.13 -12.53
C HIS A 398 9.32 -9.78 -12.15
N PHE A 399 8.67 -9.04 -11.24
CA PHE A 399 9.18 -7.75 -10.78
C PHE A 399 10.54 -7.85 -10.06
N VAL A 400 10.73 -8.89 -9.24
CA VAL A 400 12.00 -9.16 -8.54
C VAL A 400 13.16 -9.33 -9.52
N HIS A 401 12.91 -9.87 -10.71
CA HIS A 401 13.92 -10.13 -11.74
C HIS A 401 14.25 -8.92 -12.62
N LEU A 402 13.52 -7.81 -12.49
CA LEU A 402 13.85 -6.59 -13.23
C LEU A 402 15.23 -6.07 -12.82
N SER A 403 15.99 -5.53 -13.77
CA SER A 403 17.23 -4.83 -13.41
C SER A 403 16.93 -3.47 -12.74
N ARG A 404 17.93 -2.87 -12.09
CA ARG A 404 17.80 -1.50 -11.55
C ARG A 404 17.39 -0.50 -12.65
N ARG A 405 17.91 -0.67 -13.87
CA ARG A 405 17.59 0.17 -15.03
C ARG A 405 16.15 -0.03 -15.49
N ASP A 406 15.67 -1.27 -15.51
CA ASP A 406 14.29 -1.58 -15.91
C ASP A 406 13.30 -1.01 -14.89
N ARG A 407 13.59 -1.13 -13.58
CA ARG A 407 12.76 -0.52 -12.53
C ARG A 407 12.71 1.00 -12.63
N ILE A 408 13.83 1.67 -12.88
CA ILE A 408 13.86 3.13 -13.10
C ILE A 408 12.99 3.49 -14.31
N THR A 409 13.14 2.74 -15.41
CA THR A 409 12.35 2.95 -16.64
C THR A 409 10.86 2.75 -16.37
N GLN A 410 10.50 1.73 -15.61
CA GLN A 410 9.11 1.46 -15.24
C GLN A 410 8.53 2.58 -14.39
N ARG A 411 9.25 3.08 -13.37
CA ARG A 411 8.81 4.23 -12.57
C ARG A 411 8.56 5.48 -13.42
N ASN A 412 9.40 5.76 -14.42
CA ASN A 412 9.17 6.87 -15.36
C ASN A 412 7.86 6.69 -16.14
N ARG A 413 7.52 5.46 -16.53
CA ARG A 413 6.26 5.14 -17.22
C ARG A 413 5.06 5.25 -16.30
N VAL A 414 5.19 4.84 -15.02
CA VAL A 414 4.18 5.02 -13.99
C VAL A 414 3.86 6.50 -13.79
N GLU A 415 4.88 7.31 -13.58
CA GLU A 415 4.74 8.76 -13.40
C GLU A 415 4.02 9.40 -14.58
N SER A 416 4.40 9.02 -15.81
CA SER A 416 3.75 9.52 -17.03
C SER A 416 2.29 9.06 -17.15
N ALA A 417 1.98 7.84 -16.70
CA ALA A 417 0.63 7.28 -16.75
C ALA A 417 -0.28 7.84 -15.65
N SER A 418 0.28 8.40 -14.57
CA SER A 418 -0.47 8.99 -13.46
C SER A 418 -1.43 10.09 -13.93
N GLU A 419 -1.07 10.84 -14.98
CA GLU A 419 -1.87 11.92 -15.56
C GLU A 419 -3.29 11.47 -15.95
N HIS A 420 -3.45 10.22 -16.39
CA HIS A 420 -4.77 9.68 -16.74
C HIS A 420 -5.77 9.66 -15.57
N PHE A 421 -5.29 9.77 -14.34
CA PHE A 421 -6.10 9.71 -13.12
C PHE A 421 -6.24 11.08 -12.43
N ASP A 422 -5.76 12.15 -13.06
CA ASP A 422 -5.94 13.51 -12.53
C ASP A 422 -7.39 13.99 -12.66
N TRP A 423 -7.87 14.79 -11.70
CA TRP A 423 -9.21 15.38 -11.75
C TRP A 423 -9.47 16.24 -13.00
N GLN A 424 -8.45 16.79 -13.65
CA GLN A 424 -8.60 17.47 -14.94
C GLN A 424 -9.16 16.55 -16.03
N ASN A 425 -8.82 15.25 -15.98
CA ASN A 425 -9.32 14.26 -16.92
C ASN A 425 -10.63 13.62 -16.43
N LEU A 426 -10.65 13.18 -15.17
CA LEU A 426 -11.78 12.43 -14.60
C LEU A 426 -12.97 13.32 -14.23
N GLY A 427 -12.77 14.63 -14.02
CA GLY A 427 -13.85 15.60 -13.78
C GLY A 427 -14.84 15.69 -14.94
N SER A 428 -14.41 15.38 -16.17
CA SER A 428 -15.30 15.36 -17.33
C SER A 428 -16.46 14.35 -17.22
N TYR A 429 -16.32 13.30 -16.40
CA TYR A 429 -17.41 12.36 -16.13
C TYR A 429 -18.52 13.02 -15.29
N TYR A 430 -18.15 13.86 -14.32
CA TYR A 430 -19.10 14.63 -13.52
C TYR A 430 -19.85 15.66 -14.38
N ASP A 431 -19.15 16.35 -15.29
CA ASP A 431 -19.78 17.28 -16.22
C ASP A 431 -20.83 16.58 -17.09
N LYS A 432 -20.54 15.37 -17.57
CA LYS A 432 -21.49 14.57 -18.35
C LYS A 432 -22.72 14.18 -17.53
N ALA A 433 -22.52 13.69 -16.30
CA ALA A 433 -23.63 13.31 -15.41
C ALA A 433 -24.53 14.51 -15.07
N HIS A 434 -23.95 15.69 -14.81
CA HIS A 434 -24.72 16.91 -14.58
C HIS A 434 -25.50 17.34 -15.83
N ARG A 435 -24.87 17.34 -17.02
CA ARG A 435 -25.57 17.66 -18.28
C ARG A 435 -26.73 16.71 -18.56
N GLN A 436 -26.54 15.41 -18.34
CA GLN A 436 -27.61 14.42 -18.48
C GLN A 436 -28.76 14.73 -17.51
N ALA A 437 -28.46 15.08 -16.25
CA ALA A 437 -29.50 15.42 -15.28
C ALA A 437 -30.27 16.70 -15.65
N PHE A 438 -29.62 17.69 -16.26
CA PHE A 438 -30.32 18.88 -16.80
C PHE A 438 -31.27 18.52 -17.94
N SER A 439 -30.85 17.66 -18.87
CA SER A 439 -31.69 17.25 -20.01
C SER A 439 -32.95 16.45 -19.67
N MET A 440 -33.09 15.99 -18.42
CA MET A 440 -34.27 15.23 -17.95
C MET A 440 -35.37 16.13 -17.36
N ILE A 441 -35.10 17.43 -17.20
CA ILE A 441 -36.04 18.41 -16.63
C ILE A 441 -36.52 19.43 -17.68
N GLU A 442 -35.76 19.62 -18.76
CA GLU A 442 -36.26 20.23 -20.01
C GLU A 442 -37.32 19.34 -20.66
#